data_AF-A0AA36DW24-F1
#
_entry.id   AF-A0AA36DW24-F1
#
_cell.length_a   1.000
_cell.length_b   1.000
_cell.length_c   1.000
_cell.angle_alpha   90.00
_cell.angle_beta   90.00
_cell.angle_gamma   90.00
#
_symmetry.space_group_name_H-M   'P 1'
#
loop_
_entity.id
_entity.type
_entity.pdbx_description
1 polymer ?
#
loop_
_entity_poly.entity_id
_entity_poly.type
_entity_poly.pdbx_seq_one_letter_code
_entity_poly.pdbx_strand_id
1 'polypeptide(L)'
;MSSLLVSSVTENALIYDGAVQDCSTSAAFIFNVEEEATTLVLNIVGEDVPNMVLLSDPNRNRINVPDYTSFMDQNTITLSIGLNKTQYRATPWSLSVRTTSGPCFVQVRAVSPLTVIPGFTSIMSNDYPAESPFSTRGSDHHAYTVLRVPNNSYTVDQISIGPGDVANPWTDATSLQSVQALPRDTASCSYQYISEKNVEMPTSNLVRMEVSGHTSTSAWYQRTFYFEQINVFASVCNHGQANMYGECVCADGYSGQFCDLPPCRNGATRSMTVCLCATGYYGQLCENRIGGFEPITTTTTTPITITIPLQPTPGSSAALNVFVVFFIVLGKLLL
;
A
#
# COMPACT_ATOMS: atom_id res chain seq x y z
N MET A 1 -0.87 8.78 27.82
CA MET A 1 -1.60 8.67 26.54
C MET A 1 -2.56 7.51 26.66
N SER A 2 -3.83 7.68 26.30
CA SER A 2 -4.83 6.60 26.31
C SER A 2 -4.30 5.39 25.52
N SER A 3 -4.42 4.18 26.07
CA SER A 3 -4.02 2.92 25.42
C SER A 3 -4.63 2.77 24.02
N LEU A 4 -5.81 3.34 23.78
CA LEU A 4 -6.47 3.40 22.49
C LEU A 4 -5.66 4.16 21.42
N LEU A 5 -5.09 5.31 21.78
CA LEU A 5 -4.32 6.13 20.84
C LEU A 5 -3.01 5.46 20.43
N VAL A 6 -2.43 4.62 21.29
CA VAL A 6 -1.22 3.86 20.97
C VAL A 6 -1.57 2.68 20.06
N SER A 7 -2.69 2.00 20.32
CA SER A 7 -3.19 0.88 19.52
C SER A 7 -3.44 1.30 18.06
N SER A 8 -4.17 2.39 17.84
CA SER A 8 -4.54 2.88 16.50
C SER A 8 -3.35 3.31 15.64
N VAL A 9 -2.21 3.64 16.25
CA VAL A 9 -0.97 4.02 15.52
C VAL A 9 -0.19 2.80 15.06
N THR A 10 -0.37 1.65 15.71
CA THR A 10 0.37 0.41 15.41
C THR A 10 -0.42 -0.60 14.58
N GLU A 11 -1.75 -0.53 14.61
CA GLU A 11 -2.65 -1.33 13.79
C GLU A 11 -2.40 -1.08 12.30
N ASN A 12 -2.09 -2.14 11.54
CA ASN A 12 -1.73 -2.03 10.13
C ASN A 12 -2.58 -2.90 9.20
N ALA A 13 -3.55 -3.63 9.74
CA ALA A 13 -4.48 -4.45 8.96
C ALA A 13 -5.92 -4.33 9.48
N LEU A 14 -6.87 -4.12 8.57
CA LEU A 14 -8.28 -4.35 8.81
C LEU A 14 -8.61 -5.80 8.41
N ILE A 15 -9.13 -6.57 9.35
CA ILE A 15 -9.44 -8.00 9.17
C ILE A 15 -10.91 -8.18 8.82
N TYR A 16 -11.78 -7.53 9.59
CA TYR A 16 -13.22 -7.68 9.49
C TYR A 16 -13.90 -6.36 9.85
N ASP A 17 -14.94 -6.02 9.10
CA ASP A 17 -15.80 -4.87 9.37
C ASP A 17 -17.24 -5.27 9.04
N GLY A 18 -18.14 -5.26 10.03
CA GLY A 18 -19.48 -5.76 9.86
C GLY A 18 -20.48 -5.12 10.80
N ALA A 19 -21.74 -5.13 10.38
CA ALA A 19 -22.85 -4.61 11.15
C ALA A 19 -24.09 -5.48 10.97
N VAL A 20 -24.94 -5.51 12.00
CA VAL A 20 -26.26 -6.12 11.94
C VAL A 20 -27.28 -5.07 12.39
N GLN A 21 -28.37 -4.95 11.64
CA GLN A 21 -29.36 -3.88 11.82
C GLN A 21 -30.09 -3.96 13.16
N ASP A 22 -30.28 -5.19 13.68
CA ASP A 22 -30.89 -5.44 14.98
C ASP A 22 -30.13 -6.55 15.71
N CYS A 23 -29.43 -6.16 16.78
CA CYS A 23 -28.69 -7.06 17.66
C CYS A 23 -29.40 -7.28 19.00
N SER A 24 -30.69 -6.95 19.12
CA SER A 24 -31.50 -7.31 20.29
C SER A 24 -31.53 -8.84 20.51
N THR A 25 -31.44 -9.57 19.40
CA THR A 25 -31.04 -10.98 19.37
C THR A 25 -29.55 -11.10 19.08
N SER A 26 -28.91 -12.10 19.70
CA SER A 26 -27.46 -12.29 19.58
C SER A 26 -27.03 -12.49 18.12
N ALA A 27 -26.17 -11.61 17.62
CA ALA A 27 -25.55 -11.68 16.30
C ALA A 27 -24.17 -12.33 16.38
N ALA A 28 -23.82 -13.16 15.40
CA ALA A 28 -22.54 -13.85 15.34
C ALA A 28 -21.64 -13.28 14.23
N PHE A 29 -20.38 -13.05 14.58
CA PHE A 29 -19.33 -12.54 13.71
C PHE A 29 -18.16 -13.53 13.72
N ILE A 30 -17.65 -13.86 12.54
CA ILE A 30 -16.60 -14.87 12.34
C ILE A 30 -15.52 -14.24 11.50
N PHE A 31 -14.26 -14.39 11.92
CA PHE A 31 -13.12 -13.81 11.21
C PHE A 31 -11.86 -14.66 11.39
N ASN A 32 -10.95 -14.54 10.43
CA ASN A 32 -9.70 -15.30 10.38
C ASN A 32 -8.49 -14.37 10.59
N VAL A 33 -7.56 -14.80 11.42
CA VAL A 33 -6.33 -14.08 11.75
C VAL A 33 -5.20 -15.08 11.73
N GLU A 34 -4.15 -14.77 10.97
CA GLU A 34 -2.95 -15.60 10.90
C GLU A 34 -2.17 -15.67 12.21
N GLU A 35 -1.37 -16.72 12.35
CA GLU A 35 -0.52 -17.03 13.49
C GLU A 35 0.66 -16.06 13.69
N GLU A 36 0.95 -15.23 12.70
CA GLU A 36 2.03 -14.24 12.74
C GLU A 36 1.57 -12.86 13.25
N ALA A 37 0.25 -12.63 13.33
CA ALA A 37 -0.28 -11.44 13.97
C ALA A 37 0.13 -11.43 15.44
N THR A 38 0.56 -10.26 15.92
CA THR A 38 1.04 -10.08 17.31
C THR A 38 -0.07 -9.57 18.23
N THR A 39 -0.98 -8.77 17.68
CA THR A 39 -2.06 -8.13 18.43
C THR A 39 -3.33 -8.18 17.60
N LEU A 40 -4.44 -8.48 18.26
CA LEU A 40 -5.80 -8.40 17.73
C LEU A 40 -6.56 -7.33 18.51
N VAL A 41 -7.22 -6.42 17.79
CA VAL A 41 -8.01 -5.32 18.37
C VAL A 41 -9.43 -5.44 17.85
N LEU A 42 -10.39 -5.53 18.77
CA LEU A 42 -11.81 -5.59 18.44
C LEU A 42 -12.46 -4.32 18.96
N ASN A 43 -13.14 -3.58 18.09
CA ASN A 43 -14.00 -2.48 18.47
C ASN A 43 -15.46 -2.88 18.23
N ILE A 44 -16.25 -2.88 19.30
CA ILE A 44 -17.64 -3.32 19.28
C ILE A 44 -18.51 -2.18 19.79
N VAL A 45 -19.48 -1.78 18.98
CA VAL A 45 -20.39 -0.66 19.27
C VAL A 45 -21.84 -1.14 19.18
N GLY A 46 -22.66 -0.77 20.15
CA GLY A 46 -24.08 -1.09 20.21
C GLY A 46 -24.69 -0.68 21.54
N GLU A 47 -26.02 -0.54 21.60
CA GLU A 47 -26.70 -0.09 22.81
C GLU A 47 -26.50 -1.07 23.98
N ASP A 48 -25.96 -0.58 25.10
CA ASP A 48 -25.67 -1.34 26.33
C ASP A 48 -24.79 -2.61 26.12
N VAL A 49 -23.92 -2.58 25.11
CA VAL A 49 -23.16 -3.75 24.64
C VAL A 49 -22.14 -4.38 25.61
N PRO A 50 -21.44 -3.67 26.54
CA PRO A 50 -20.23 -4.22 27.16
C PRO A 50 -20.39 -5.53 27.93
N ASN A 51 -21.56 -5.77 28.52
CA ASN A 51 -21.86 -7.00 29.26
C ASN A 51 -22.54 -8.08 28.40
N MET A 52 -22.66 -7.85 27.10
CA MET A 52 -23.40 -8.67 26.15
C MET A 52 -22.53 -9.18 24.99
N VAL A 53 -21.21 -9.26 25.23
CA VAL A 53 -20.22 -9.78 24.29
C VAL A 53 -19.69 -11.12 24.77
N LEU A 54 -19.66 -12.10 23.87
CA LEU A 54 -18.99 -13.38 24.08
C LEU A 54 -17.94 -13.58 22.97
N LEU A 55 -16.66 -13.65 23.37
CA LEU A 55 -15.56 -13.95 22.47
C LEU A 55 -15.08 -15.39 22.72
N SER A 56 -14.94 -16.16 21.65
CA SER A 56 -14.36 -17.50 21.67
C SER A 56 -13.14 -17.56 20.76
N ASP A 57 -12.11 -18.22 21.28
CA ASP A 57 -10.95 -18.56 20.48
C ASP A 57 -11.30 -19.65 19.44
N PRO A 58 -10.40 -19.94 18.51
CA PRO A 58 -10.63 -20.94 17.46
C PRO A 58 -10.77 -22.38 17.98
N ASN A 59 -10.29 -22.66 19.19
CA ASN A 59 -10.49 -23.94 19.87
C ASN A 59 -11.84 -23.99 20.62
N ARG A 60 -12.69 -22.96 20.43
CA ARG A 60 -13.98 -22.76 21.10
C ARG A 60 -13.88 -22.53 22.60
N ASN A 61 -12.69 -22.16 23.11
CA ASN A 61 -12.55 -21.74 24.48
C ASN A 61 -13.05 -20.30 24.62
N ARG A 62 -13.81 -20.04 25.67
CA ARG A 62 -14.29 -18.69 25.97
C ARG A 62 -13.13 -17.83 26.46
N ILE A 63 -12.98 -16.66 25.86
CA ILE A 63 -12.07 -15.62 26.34
C ILE A 63 -12.78 -14.80 27.40
N ASN A 64 -12.11 -14.60 28.53
CA ASN A 64 -12.59 -13.72 29.58
C ASN A 64 -12.42 -12.25 29.15
N VAL A 65 -13.48 -11.68 28.58
CA VAL A 65 -13.49 -10.32 27.97
C VAL A 65 -12.88 -9.23 28.88
N PRO A 66 -13.19 -9.16 30.19
CA PRO A 66 -12.64 -8.14 31.08
C PRO A 66 -11.11 -8.12 31.18
N ASP A 67 -10.44 -9.26 30.97
CA ASP A 67 -8.97 -9.35 31.05
C ASP A 67 -8.27 -8.63 29.88
N TYR A 68 -9.01 -8.35 28.81
CA TYR A 68 -8.51 -7.79 27.56
C TYR A 68 -9.17 -6.45 27.20
N THR A 69 -10.05 -5.92 28.06
CA THR A 69 -10.73 -4.65 27.81
C THR A 69 -9.76 -3.48 27.91
N SER A 70 -9.54 -2.78 26.79
CA SER A 70 -8.71 -1.57 26.73
C SER A 70 -9.53 -0.30 26.91
N PHE A 71 -10.82 -0.34 26.54
CA PHE A 71 -11.78 0.74 26.71
C PHE A 71 -13.20 0.20 26.82
N MET A 72 -14.04 0.90 27.58
CA MET A 72 -15.45 0.57 27.74
C MET A 72 -16.22 1.82 28.17
N ASP A 73 -17.34 2.06 27.50
CA ASP A 73 -18.39 2.98 27.93
C ASP A 73 -19.75 2.27 27.84
N GLN A 74 -20.87 2.99 27.96
CA GLN A 74 -22.20 2.36 27.90
C GLN A 74 -22.47 1.62 26.57
N ASN A 75 -21.97 2.13 25.45
CA ASN A 75 -22.32 1.67 24.11
C ASN A 75 -21.14 1.12 23.31
N THR A 76 -19.95 1.10 23.90
CA THR A 76 -18.71 0.72 23.23
C THR A 76 -17.87 -0.14 24.14
N ILE A 77 -17.31 -1.21 23.57
CA ILE A 77 -16.23 -1.97 24.21
C ILE A 77 -15.12 -2.21 23.19
N THR A 78 -13.88 -1.91 23.60
CA THR A 78 -12.69 -2.20 22.83
C THR A 78 -11.83 -3.23 23.56
N LEU A 79 -11.44 -4.28 22.83
CA LEU A 79 -10.59 -5.35 23.33
C LEU A 79 -9.24 -5.28 22.62
N SER A 80 -8.15 -5.49 23.38
CA SER A 80 -6.81 -5.62 22.84
C SER A 80 -6.18 -6.92 23.36
N ILE A 81 -5.91 -7.84 22.44
CA ILE A 81 -5.50 -9.20 22.75
C ILE A 81 -4.12 -9.44 22.14
N GLY A 82 -3.13 -9.66 22.99
CA GLY A 82 -1.82 -10.16 22.56
C GLY A 82 -1.90 -11.62 22.12
N LEU A 83 -1.52 -11.90 20.89
CA LEU A 83 -1.56 -13.23 20.28
C LEU A 83 -0.30 -14.08 20.54
N ASN A 84 0.56 -13.61 21.44
CA ASN A 84 1.83 -14.25 21.79
C ASN A 84 1.66 -15.64 22.43
N LYS A 85 0.45 -15.99 22.87
CA LYS A 85 0.14 -17.32 23.41
C LYS A 85 -0.17 -18.29 22.26
N THR A 86 0.54 -19.41 22.20
CA THR A 86 0.43 -20.44 21.15
C THR A 86 -0.98 -21.00 20.94
N GLN A 87 -1.84 -20.93 21.95
CA GLN A 87 -3.25 -21.39 21.90
C GLN A 87 -4.18 -20.55 20.99
N TYR A 88 -3.75 -19.36 20.57
CA TYR A 88 -4.56 -18.39 19.81
C TYR A 88 -4.25 -18.37 18.30
N ARG A 89 -3.45 -19.32 17.82
CA ARG A 89 -2.91 -19.36 16.44
C ARG A 89 -3.80 -20.09 15.43
N ALA A 90 -4.97 -20.55 15.83
CA ALA A 90 -5.90 -21.24 14.95
C ALA A 90 -6.95 -20.26 14.38
N THR A 91 -7.81 -20.74 13.49
CA THR A 91 -8.95 -20.00 12.94
C THR A 91 -10.14 -20.93 12.75
N PRO A 92 -11.39 -20.42 12.69
CA PRO A 92 -11.80 -19.02 12.83
C PRO A 92 -12.02 -18.59 14.29
N TRP A 93 -11.88 -17.29 14.56
CA TRP A 93 -12.38 -16.68 15.80
C TRP A 93 -13.89 -16.46 15.72
N SER A 94 -14.57 -16.53 16.87
CA SER A 94 -16.02 -16.31 16.94
C SER A 94 -16.36 -15.27 17.99
N LEU A 95 -17.08 -14.25 17.57
CA LEU A 95 -17.61 -13.19 18.41
C LEU A 95 -19.13 -13.23 18.34
N SER A 96 -19.78 -13.18 19.50
CA SER A 96 -21.23 -13.05 19.61
C SER A 96 -21.54 -11.75 20.33
N VAL A 97 -22.37 -10.91 19.73
CA VAL A 97 -22.73 -9.59 20.25
C VAL A 97 -24.24 -9.50 20.38
N ARG A 98 -24.71 -8.95 21.49
CA ARG A 98 -26.11 -8.61 21.70
C ARG A 98 -26.21 -7.17 22.23
N THR A 99 -27.29 -6.49 21.91
CA THR A 99 -27.64 -5.15 22.41
C THR A 99 -29.01 -5.20 23.08
N THR A 100 -29.38 -4.13 23.78
CA THR A 100 -30.75 -3.96 24.30
C THR A 100 -31.74 -3.65 23.17
N SER A 101 -31.34 -2.79 22.24
CA SER A 101 -32.05 -2.53 20.99
C SER A 101 -31.10 -2.07 19.88
N GLY A 102 -31.63 -1.98 18.66
CA GLY A 102 -30.94 -1.34 17.54
C GLY A 102 -29.72 -2.12 17.01
N PRO A 103 -28.91 -1.45 16.19
CA PRO A 103 -27.82 -2.09 15.48
C PRO A 103 -26.60 -2.34 16.38
N CYS A 104 -25.75 -3.26 15.92
CA CYS A 104 -24.39 -3.39 16.44
C CYS A 104 -23.37 -3.43 15.32
N PHE A 105 -22.18 -2.91 15.61
CA PHE A 105 -21.06 -2.77 14.69
C PHE A 105 -19.83 -3.43 15.29
N VAL A 106 -19.10 -4.17 14.46
CA VAL A 106 -17.89 -4.88 14.84
C VAL A 106 -16.81 -4.57 13.84
N GLN A 107 -15.69 -4.05 14.34
CA GLN A 107 -14.46 -3.88 13.58
C GLN A 107 -13.34 -4.66 14.24
N VAL A 108 -12.63 -5.44 13.45
CA VAL A 108 -11.49 -6.25 13.89
C VAL A 108 -10.24 -5.83 13.12
N ARG A 109 -9.21 -5.45 13.85
CA ARG A 109 -7.91 -5.02 13.32
C ARG A 109 -6.79 -5.86 13.90
N ALA A 110 -5.67 -5.94 13.19
CA ALA A 110 -4.50 -6.64 13.65
C ALA A 110 -3.22 -5.83 13.46
N VAL A 111 -2.21 -6.17 14.25
CA VAL A 111 -0.80 -5.80 14.03
C VAL A 111 -0.09 -7.04 13.49
N SER A 112 0.28 -7.01 12.21
CA SER A 112 0.80 -8.18 11.51
C SER A 112 1.92 -7.85 10.52
N PRO A 113 2.93 -8.72 10.35
CA PRO A 113 3.88 -8.60 9.25
C PRO A 113 3.25 -8.89 7.88
N LEU A 114 2.12 -9.61 7.83
CA LEU A 114 1.41 -9.90 6.59
C LEU A 114 0.70 -8.66 6.07
N THR A 115 1.22 -8.14 4.96
CA THR A 115 0.64 -7.03 4.20
C THR A 115 0.16 -7.53 2.84
N VAL A 116 -1.10 -7.28 2.51
CA VAL A 116 -1.66 -7.54 1.18
C VAL A 116 -1.82 -6.20 0.48
N ILE A 117 -1.23 -6.06 -0.71
CA ILE A 117 -1.31 -4.85 -1.53
C ILE A 117 -2.16 -5.18 -2.76
N PRO A 118 -3.40 -4.66 -2.83
CA PRO A 118 -4.25 -4.80 -4.00
C PRO A 118 -3.90 -3.81 -5.11
N GLY A 119 -4.27 -4.17 -6.33
CA GLY A 119 -4.24 -3.31 -7.49
C GLY A 119 -5.28 -3.75 -8.52
N PHE A 120 -5.60 -2.87 -9.45
CA PHE A 120 -6.63 -3.06 -10.47
C PHE A 120 -6.05 -2.83 -11.86
N THR A 121 -6.40 -3.66 -12.83
CA THR A 121 -5.90 -3.54 -14.21
C THR A 121 -6.92 -4.09 -15.19
N SER A 122 -7.02 -3.52 -16.39
CA SER A 122 -7.86 -4.08 -17.45
C SER A 122 -7.11 -5.11 -18.29
N ILE A 123 -5.80 -5.29 -18.05
CA ILE A 123 -4.90 -6.16 -18.79
C ILE A 123 -4.25 -7.16 -17.83
N MET A 124 -4.42 -8.46 -18.11
CA MET A 124 -3.92 -9.55 -17.24
C MET A 124 -2.38 -9.59 -17.10
N SER A 125 -1.65 -9.13 -18.11
CA SER A 125 -0.19 -9.11 -18.11
C SER A 125 0.38 -7.83 -17.50
N ASN A 126 -0.44 -6.83 -17.16
CA ASN A 126 0.03 -5.62 -16.53
C ASN A 126 0.52 -5.92 -15.12
N ASP A 127 1.65 -5.33 -14.76
CA ASP A 127 2.31 -5.50 -13.47
C ASP A 127 2.47 -4.17 -12.70
N TYR A 128 1.97 -3.08 -13.30
CA TYR A 128 1.85 -1.75 -12.71
C TYR A 128 0.35 -1.37 -12.68
N PRO A 129 -0.43 -2.04 -11.82
CA PRO A 129 -1.87 -1.80 -11.73
C PRO A 129 -2.18 -0.43 -11.13
N ALA A 130 -3.40 0.04 -11.33
CA ALA A 130 -3.99 1.15 -10.59
C ALA A 130 -4.19 0.78 -9.11
N GLU A 131 -4.09 1.77 -8.22
CA GLU A 131 -4.22 1.57 -6.77
C GLU A 131 -5.70 1.53 -6.31
N SER A 132 -6.61 2.10 -7.10
CA SER A 132 -8.05 2.00 -6.88
C SER A 132 -8.83 1.59 -8.14
N PRO A 133 -10.04 1.02 -7.99
CA PRO A 133 -10.86 0.64 -9.13
C PRO A 133 -11.17 1.84 -10.01
N PHE A 134 -11.15 1.61 -11.32
CA PHE A 134 -11.30 2.65 -12.33
C PHE A 134 -12.54 2.46 -13.21
N SER A 135 -13.23 1.33 -13.03
CA SER A 135 -14.35 0.81 -13.81
C SER A 135 -15.47 1.81 -14.02
N THR A 136 -15.82 2.63 -13.03
CA THR A 136 -16.89 3.64 -13.13
C THR A 136 -16.59 4.78 -14.11
N ARG A 137 -15.34 4.90 -14.59
CA ARG A 137 -14.93 5.88 -15.60
C ARG A 137 -15.11 5.37 -17.03
N GLY A 138 -15.26 4.06 -17.20
CA GLY A 138 -15.38 3.39 -18.49
C GLY A 138 -16.83 3.11 -18.89
N SER A 139 -17.00 2.63 -20.13
CA SER A 139 -18.26 2.01 -20.57
C SER A 139 -18.36 0.55 -20.16
N ASP A 140 -17.22 -0.09 -19.92
CA ASP A 140 -17.10 -1.46 -19.41
C ASP A 140 -16.64 -1.42 -17.95
N HIS A 141 -17.44 -1.94 -17.03
CA HIS A 141 -17.19 -1.85 -15.59
C HIS A 141 -16.33 -3.01 -15.05
N HIS A 142 -15.65 -3.77 -15.92
CA HIS A 142 -14.82 -4.88 -15.46
C HIS A 142 -13.37 -4.47 -15.19
N ALA A 143 -12.77 -5.05 -14.15
CA ALA A 143 -11.33 -5.01 -13.92
C ALA A 143 -10.82 -6.33 -13.32
N TYR A 144 -9.58 -6.69 -13.65
CA TYR A 144 -8.86 -7.71 -12.91
C TYR A 144 -8.36 -7.11 -11.59
N THR A 145 -8.44 -7.91 -10.53
CA THR A 145 -7.81 -7.58 -9.25
C THR A 145 -6.51 -8.35 -9.15
N VAL A 146 -5.40 -7.65 -8.98
CA VAL A 146 -4.08 -8.24 -8.74
C VAL A 146 -3.68 -8.01 -7.30
N LEU A 147 -2.98 -8.97 -6.70
CA LEU A 147 -2.60 -8.92 -5.30
C LEU A 147 -1.12 -9.22 -5.14
N ARG A 148 -0.48 -8.41 -4.29
CA ARG A 148 0.89 -8.62 -3.87
C ARG A 148 0.94 -8.98 -2.39
N VAL A 149 1.72 -10.01 -2.09
CA VAL A 149 2.03 -10.46 -0.72
C VAL A 149 3.55 -10.32 -0.44
N PRO A 150 3.98 -10.31 0.82
CA PRO A 150 5.37 -9.97 1.17
C PRO A 150 6.40 -10.98 0.66
N ASN A 151 6.04 -12.25 0.63
CA ASN A 151 6.89 -13.37 0.19
C ASN A 151 6.03 -14.61 -0.08
N ASN A 152 6.68 -15.71 -0.49
CA ASN A 152 6.02 -16.96 -0.88
C ASN A 152 5.51 -17.81 0.30
N SER A 153 5.65 -17.34 1.55
CA SER A 153 5.06 -17.98 2.73
C SER A 153 3.56 -17.70 2.86
N TYR A 154 2.97 -16.91 1.97
CA TYR A 154 1.54 -16.61 1.97
C TYR A 154 0.95 -16.93 0.60
N THR A 155 -0.22 -17.56 0.60
CA THR A 155 -1.05 -17.74 -0.58
C THR A 155 -2.27 -16.85 -0.51
N VAL A 156 -2.74 -16.40 -1.67
CA VAL A 156 -4.08 -15.83 -1.80
C VAL A 156 -4.93 -16.84 -2.54
N ASP A 157 -6.11 -17.15 -1.99
CA ASP A 157 -6.99 -18.15 -2.57
C ASP A 157 -8.29 -17.54 -3.11
N GLN A 158 -8.82 -16.52 -2.41
CA GLN A 158 -10.11 -15.94 -2.75
C GLN A 158 -10.11 -14.40 -2.63
N ILE A 159 -10.83 -13.79 -3.55
CA ILE A 159 -11.11 -12.35 -3.61
C ILE A 159 -12.62 -12.19 -3.64
N SER A 160 -13.17 -11.42 -2.72
CA SER A 160 -14.59 -11.13 -2.62
C SER A 160 -14.81 -9.62 -2.75
N ILE A 161 -15.59 -9.17 -3.73
CA ILE A 161 -15.79 -7.76 -4.04
C ILE A 161 -17.28 -7.45 -4.07
N GLY A 162 -17.68 -6.32 -3.52
CA GLY A 162 -19.05 -5.83 -3.58
C GLY A 162 -19.16 -4.35 -3.19
N PRO A 163 -20.35 -3.77 -3.27
CA PRO A 163 -20.57 -2.41 -2.81
C PRO A 163 -20.35 -2.30 -1.29
N GLY A 164 -19.82 -1.15 -0.86
CA GLY A 164 -19.87 -0.72 0.53
C GLY A 164 -20.89 0.40 0.71
N ASP A 165 -21.58 0.43 1.84
CA ASP A 165 -22.57 1.45 2.20
C ASP A 165 -22.35 1.89 3.66
N VAL A 166 -21.79 3.09 3.83
CA VAL A 166 -21.58 3.70 5.15
C VAL A 166 -22.89 4.09 5.84
N ALA A 167 -23.99 4.29 5.09
CA ALA A 167 -25.29 4.63 5.63
C ALA A 167 -26.08 3.38 6.04
N ASN A 168 -25.92 2.27 5.32
CA ASN A 168 -26.58 0.99 5.60
C ASN A 168 -25.59 -0.20 5.60
N PRO A 169 -24.60 -0.24 6.51
CA PRO A 169 -23.49 -1.20 6.46
C PRO A 169 -23.89 -2.66 6.70
N TRP A 170 -25.12 -2.92 7.17
CA TRP A 170 -25.69 -4.27 7.25
C TRP A 170 -26.08 -4.84 5.88
N THR A 171 -26.04 -4.05 4.81
CA THR A 171 -26.32 -4.52 3.43
C THR A 171 -25.05 -5.01 2.73
N ASP A 172 -23.90 -4.43 3.04
CA ASP A 172 -22.58 -4.70 2.44
C ASP A 172 -22.24 -6.19 2.39
N ALA A 173 -22.28 -6.87 3.55
CA ALA A 173 -21.78 -8.25 3.70
C ALA A 173 -22.57 -9.29 2.90
N THR A 174 -23.79 -8.97 2.48
CA THR A 174 -24.65 -9.89 1.72
C THR A 174 -24.45 -9.83 0.20
N SER A 175 -23.65 -8.88 -0.27
CA SER A 175 -23.54 -8.54 -1.70
C SER A 175 -22.18 -8.86 -2.32
N LEU A 176 -21.27 -9.53 -1.59
CA LEU A 176 -19.92 -9.79 -2.06
C LEU A 176 -19.89 -10.94 -3.09
N GLN A 177 -19.47 -10.62 -4.31
CA GLN A 177 -19.15 -11.62 -5.33
C GLN A 177 -17.74 -12.16 -5.09
N SER A 178 -17.64 -13.48 -4.95
CA SER A 178 -16.36 -14.17 -4.73
C SER A 178 -15.79 -14.76 -6.02
N VAL A 179 -14.48 -14.62 -6.20
CA VAL A 179 -13.71 -15.20 -7.31
C VAL A 179 -12.41 -15.81 -6.77
N GLN A 180 -11.88 -16.82 -7.45
CA GLN A 180 -10.60 -17.40 -7.08
C GLN A 180 -9.46 -16.44 -7.43
N ALA A 181 -8.40 -16.47 -6.61
CA ALA A 181 -7.11 -15.88 -6.94
C ALA A 181 -6.21 -16.96 -7.56
N LEU A 182 -5.64 -16.66 -8.73
CA LEU A 182 -4.69 -17.51 -9.42
C LEU A 182 -3.28 -16.96 -9.25
N PRO A 183 -2.27 -17.83 -9.06
CA PRO A 183 -0.88 -17.39 -9.02
C PRO A 183 -0.42 -16.92 -10.42
N ARG A 184 0.41 -15.88 -10.43
CA ARG A 184 1.15 -15.38 -11.59
C ARG A 184 2.61 -15.84 -11.54
N ASP A 185 3.34 -15.64 -12.63
CA ASP A 185 4.77 -15.95 -12.68
C ASP A 185 5.56 -15.08 -11.68
N THR A 186 6.05 -15.74 -10.62
CA THR A 186 6.83 -15.11 -9.54
C THR A 186 8.17 -14.54 -9.99
N ALA A 187 8.69 -14.90 -11.17
CA ALA A 187 9.96 -14.38 -11.68
C ALA A 187 9.79 -13.06 -12.46
N SER A 188 8.63 -12.82 -13.04
CA SER A 188 8.38 -11.67 -13.94
C SER A 188 7.32 -10.71 -13.44
N CYS A 189 6.46 -11.11 -12.50
CA CYS A 189 5.36 -10.29 -11.97
C CYS A 189 5.66 -9.85 -10.53
N SER A 190 5.58 -8.55 -10.29
CA SER A 190 5.60 -7.86 -8.99
C SER A 190 4.35 -8.15 -8.17
N TYR A 191 3.20 -8.37 -8.83
CA TYR A 191 1.97 -8.85 -8.20
C TYR A 191 1.82 -10.35 -8.46
N GLN A 192 1.92 -11.16 -7.39
CA GLN A 192 2.00 -12.61 -7.50
C GLN A 192 0.64 -13.29 -7.73
N TYR A 193 -0.48 -12.59 -7.56
CA TYR A 193 -1.82 -13.16 -7.70
C TYR A 193 -2.72 -12.28 -8.57
N ILE A 194 -3.71 -12.89 -9.22
CA ILE A 194 -4.73 -12.22 -10.04
C ILE A 194 -6.08 -12.92 -9.91
N SER A 195 -7.18 -12.18 -10.00
CA SER A 195 -8.52 -12.76 -10.09
C SER A 195 -8.63 -13.69 -11.32
N GLU A 196 -9.23 -14.86 -11.14
CA GLU A 196 -9.41 -15.88 -12.19
C GLU A 196 -10.10 -15.32 -13.45
N LYS A 197 -10.99 -14.35 -13.26
CA LYS A 197 -11.72 -13.66 -14.32
C LYS A 197 -11.64 -12.16 -14.16
N ASN A 198 -11.96 -11.47 -15.25
CA ASN A 198 -12.23 -10.04 -15.23
C ASN A 198 -13.53 -9.81 -14.42
N VAL A 199 -13.46 -9.11 -13.30
CA VAL A 199 -14.57 -9.01 -12.35
C VAL A 199 -15.39 -7.76 -12.66
N GLU A 200 -16.70 -7.90 -12.77
CA GLU A 200 -17.59 -6.74 -12.83
C GLU A 200 -17.51 -5.99 -11.50
N MET A 201 -16.99 -4.77 -11.53
CA MET A 201 -16.86 -3.96 -10.33
C MET A 201 -18.20 -3.33 -9.98
N PRO A 202 -18.49 -3.17 -8.67
CA PRO A 202 -19.69 -2.47 -8.23
C PRO A 202 -19.77 -1.07 -8.84
N THR A 203 -20.97 -0.57 -9.11
CA THR A 203 -21.17 0.81 -9.57
C THR A 203 -21.27 1.81 -8.41
N SER A 204 -21.12 1.35 -7.17
CA SER A 204 -21.15 2.17 -5.96
C SER A 204 -19.89 3.04 -5.82
N ASN A 205 -20.03 4.19 -5.17
CA ASN A 205 -18.90 5.07 -4.87
C ASN A 205 -17.90 4.42 -3.91
N LEU A 206 -18.35 3.52 -3.04
CA LEU A 206 -17.49 2.77 -2.12
C LEU A 206 -17.53 1.29 -2.51
N VAL A 207 -16.36 0.70 -2.65
CA VAL A 207 -16.18 -0.73 -2.94
C VAL A 207 -15.55 -1.37 -1.72
N ARG A 208 -16.15 -2.46 -1.25
CA ARG A 208 -15.58 -3.35 -0.25
C ARG A 208 -14.92 -4.52 -0.96
N MET A 209 -13.70 -4.84 -0.54
CA MET A 209 -12.99 -6.03 -0.99
C MET A 209 -12.50 -6.82 0.22
N GLU A 210 -12.70 -8.12 0.19
CA GLU A 210 -12.15 -9.06 1.15
C GLU A 210 -11.22 -10.04 0.44
N VAL A 211 -10.05 -10.26 1.04
CA VAL A 211 -9.04 -11.17 0.53
C VAL A 211 -8.76 -12.20 1.61
N SER A 212 -8.77 -13.46 1.24
CA SER A 212 -8.42 -14.56 2.13
C SER A 212 -7.44 -15.52 1.48
N GLY A 213 -6.71 -16.22 2.33
CA GLY A 213 -5.72 -17.19 1.92
C GLY A 213 -5.06 -17.84 3.12
N HIS A 214 -3.88 -18.43 2.90
CA HIS A 214 -3.18 -19.18 3.92
C HIS A 214 -1.72 -18.74 4.10
N THR A 215 -1.20 -19.02 5.29
CA THR A 215 0.25 -19.01 5.54
C THR A 215 0.88 -20.35 5.18
N SER A 216 2.21 -20.42 5.25
CA SER A 216 2.99 -21.65 5.06
C SER A 216 2.66 -22.79 6.04
N THR A 217 2.03 -22.46 7.19
CA THR A 217 1.53 -23.46 8.16
C THR A 217 0.07 -23.85 7.92
N SER A 218 -0.54 -23.36 6.83
CA SER A 218 -1.95 -23.54 6.50
C SER A 218 -2.92 -22.89 7.49
N ALA A 219 -2.49 -21.85 8.21
CA ALA A 219 -3.42 -21.00 8.96
C ALA A 219 -4.13 -20.05 8.00
N TRP A 220 -5.43 -19.84 8.21
CA TRP A 220 -6.20 -18.90 7.39
C TRP A 220 -5.95 -17.46 7.82
N TYR A 221 -5.96 -16.55 6.85
CA TYR A 221 -6.02 -15.12 7.09
C TYR A 221 -7.13 -14.45 6.30
N GLN A 222 -7.53 -13.26 6.76
CA GLN A 222 -8.42 -12.37 6.03
C GLN A 222 -7.90 -10.93 6.08
N ARG A 223 -8.13 -10.16 5.01
CA ARG A 223 -7.93 -8.71 4.94
C ARG A 223 -9.14 -8.08 4.28
N THR A 224 -9.61 -6.97 4.82
CA THR A 224 -10.69 -6.16 4.26
C THR A 224 -10.17 -4.80 3.85
N PHE A 225 -10.58 -4.36 2.66
CA PHE A 225 -10.21 -3.09 2.05
C PHE A 225 -11.45 -2.35 1.61
N TYR A 226 -11.35 -1.03 1.61
CA TYR A 226 -12.36 -0.13 1.08
C TYR A 226 -11.72 0.81 0.08
N PHE A 227 -12.32 0.94 -1.09
CA PHE A 227 -11.87 1.84 -2.15
C PHE A 227 -12.97 2.80 -2.55
N GLU A 228 -12.62 4.07 -2.69
CA GLU A 228 -13.49 5.03 -3.34
C GLU A 228 -13.31 4.94 -4.86
N GLN A 229 -14.44 4.91 -5.57
CA GLN A 229 -14.50 5.01 -7.00
C GLN A 229 -14.83 6.43 -7.43
N ILE A 230 -13.92 7.03 -8.20
CA ILE A 230 -14.08 8.40 -8.71
C ILE A 230 -14.96 8.36 -9.96
N ASN A 231 -16.21 8.76 -9.82
CA ASN A 231 -17.26 8.72 -10.86
C ASN A 231 -17.21 9.93 -11.82
N VAL A 232 -16.02 10.38 -12.24
CA VAL A 232 -15.90 11.61 -13.06
C VAL A 232 -15.55 11.27 -14.51
N PHE A 233 -16.35 11.81 -15.44
CA PHE A 233 -16.24 11.66 -16.88
C PHE A 233 -14.84 12.01 -17.40
N ALA A 234 -14.11 11.01 -17.90
CA ALA A 234 -13.05 11.03 -18.93
C ALA A 234 -11.99 12.17 -19.00
N SER A 235 -11.85 13.07 -18.02
CA SER A 235 -10.83 14.13 -18.00
C SER A 235 -9.72 13.93 -16.94
N VAL A 236 -9.69 12.77 -16.28
CA VAL A 236 -8.75 12.50 -15.16
C VAL A 236 -7.35 12.09 -15.65
N CYS A 237 -7.22 11.58 -16.87
CA CYS A 237 -5.93 11.15 -17.40
C CYS A 237 -5.12 12.37 -17.89
N ASN A 238 -4.12 12.80 -17.13
CA ASN A 238 -3.38 14.04 -17.41
C ASN A 238 -2.57 13.95 -18.71
N HIS A 239 -1.78 12.89 -18.88
CA HIS A 239 -0.96 12.65 -20.07
C HIS A 239 -1.30 11.29 -20.68
N GLY A 240 -2.58 11.07 -20.94
CA GLY A 240 -3.07 9.80 -21.48
C GLY A 240 -4.53 9.89 -21.88
N GLN A 241 -5.13 8.75 -22.17
CA GLN A 241 -6.55 8.62 -22.46
C GLN A 241 -7.11 7.42 -21.70
N ALA A 242 -8.34 7.51 -21.22
CA ALA A 242 -9.02 6.37 -20.64
C ALA A 242 -9.35 5.34 -21.73
N ASN A 243 -9.10 4.07 -21.46
CA ASN A 243 -9.59 2.98 -22.30
C ASN A 243 -11.08 2.70 -22.04
N MET A 244 -11.66 1.72 -22.72
CA MET A 244 -13.09 1.38 -22.55
C MET A 244 -13.47 0.93 -21.13
N TYR A 245 -12.49 0.47 -20.34
CA TYR A 245 -12.67 0.06 -18.95
C TYR A 245 -12.53 1.24 -17.97
N GLY A 246 -12.09 2.41 -18.43
CA GLY A 246 -11.83 3.57 -17.58
C GLY A 246 -10.41 3.65 -17.02
N GLU A 247 -9.53 2.69 -17.35
CA GLU A 247 -8.10 2.73 -16.99
C GLU A 247 -7.37 3.76 -17.86
N CYS A 248 -6.54 4.61 -17.24
CA CYS A 248 -5.74 5.57 -17.99
C CYS A 248 -4.57 4.88 -18.68
N VAL A 249 -4.55 4.93 -20.01
CA VAL A 249 -3.42 4.50 -20.84
C VAL A 249 -2.52 5.71 -21.07
N CYS A 250 -1.32 5.68 -20.49
CA CYS A 250 -0.40 6.80 -20.50
C CYS A 250 0.37 6.91 -21.80
N ALA A 251 0.65 8.15 -22.21
CA ALA A 251 1.59 8.44 -23.29
C ALA A 251 3.02 8.04 -22.89
N ASP A 252 3.89 7.89 -23.89
CA ASP A 252 5.25 7.38 -23.72
C ASP A 252 6.01 8.06 -22.56
N GLY A 253 6.42 7.23 -21.60
CA GLY A 253 7.21 7.62 -20.44
C GLY A 253 6.42 8.15 -19.24
N TYR A 254 5.14 8.53 -19.41
CA TYR A 254 4.28 8.83 -18.26
C TYR A 254 3.78 7.55 -17.59
N SER A 255 3.53 7.62 -16.29
CA SER A 255 3.01 6.49 -15.49
C SER A 255 2.07 6.98 -14.39
N GLY A 256 1.58 6.05 -13.57
CA GLY A 256 0.62 6.31 -12.50
C GLY A 256 -0.82 6.11 -12.97
N GLN A 257 -1.72 5.90 -12.01
CA GLN A 257 -3.15 5.63 -12.27
C GLN A 257 -3.84 6.73 -13.08
N PHE A 258 -3.32 7.96 -13.04
CA PHE A 258 -3.86 9.13 -13.74
C PHE A 258 -2.88 9.74 -14.76
N CYS A 259 -1.81 9.02 -15.11
CA CYS A 259 -0.77 9.49 -16.03
C CYS A 259 -0.17 10.85 -15.65
N ASP A 260 0.01 11.06 -14.36
CA ASP A 260 0.50 12.27 -13.72
C ASP A 260 1.94 12.12 -13.22
N LEU A 261 2.53 10.92 -13.31
CA LEU A 261 3.93 10.67 -12.97
C LEU A 261 4.81 10.87 -14.22
N PRO A 262 5.64 11.93 -14.26
CA PRO A 262 6.42 12.28 -15.45
C PRO A 262 7.67 11.40 -15.66
N PRO A 263 8.13 11.24 -16.92
CA PRO A 263 9.44 10.70 -17.24
C PRO A 263 10.53 11.74 -17.02
N CYS A 264 11.12 11.77 -15.82
CA CYS A 264 12.23 12.67 -15.50
C CYS A 264 13.49 12.30 -16.30
N ARG A 265 14.12 13.29 -16.93
CA ARG A 265 15.29 13.11 -17.81
C ARG A 265 16.59 13.58 -17.15
N ASN A 266 17.72 13.26 -17.76
CA ASN A 266 19.04 13.82 -17.44
C ASN A 266 19.47 13.65 -15.97
N GLY A 267 19.23 12.47 -15.39
CA GLY A 267 19.61 12.18 -14.00
C GLY A 267 18.72 12.87 -12.95
N ALA A 268 17.61 13.47 -13.36
CA ALA A 268 16.62 14.01 -12.45
C ALA A 268 15.94 12.91 -11.65
N THR A 269 15.61 13.23 -10.39
CA THR A 269 14.87 12.32 -9.50
C THR A 269 13.41 12.74 -9.46
N ARG A 270 12.49 11.78 -9.59
CA ARG A 270 11.06 12.05 -9.47
C ARG A 270 10.68 12.24 -8.00
N SER A 271 10.01 13.34 -7.69
CA SER A 271 9.34 13.59 -6.41
C SER A 271 7.84 13.70 -6.67
N MET A 272 7.13 12.59 -6.46
CA MET A 272 5.70 12.45 -6.81
C MET A 272 5.45 12.81 -8.29
N THR A 273 4.70 13.88 -8.55
CA THR A 273 4.31 14.33 -9.90
C THR A 273 5.28 15.35 -10.51
N VAL A 274 6.41 15.63 -9.86
CA VAL A 274 7.39 16.65 -10.30
C VAL A 274 8.79 16.05 -10.44
N CYS A 275 9.54 16.51 -11.43
CA CYS A 275 10.95 16.16 -11.60
C CYS A 275 11.87 17.15 -10.87
N LEU A 276 12.70 16.64 -9.96
CA LEU A 276 13.78 17.39 -9.33
C LEU A 276 15.02 17.29 -10.20
N CYS A 277 15.32 18.37 -10.93
CA CYS A 277 16.40 18.39 -11.89
C CYS A 277 17.77 18.33 -11.22
N ALA A 278 18.68 17.56 -11.82
CA ALA A 278 20.09 17.62 -11.48
C ALA A 278 20.66 19.02 -11.78
N THR A 279 21.72 19.39 -11.07
CA THR A 279 22.38 20.70 -11.25
C THR A 279 22.75 20.93 -12.71
N GLY A 280 22.33 22.06 -13.27
CA GLY A 280 22.58 22.43 -14.67
C GLY A 280 21.45 22.03 -15.65
N TYR A 281 20.38 21.38 -15.19
CA TYR A 281 19.18 21.08 -15.98
C TYR A 281 17.94 21.79 -15.45
N TYR A 282 16.96 22.03 -16.32
CA TYR A 282 15.68 22.66 -16.01
C TYR A 282 14.58 22.23 -17.01
N GLY A 283 13.35 22.70 -16.80
CA GLY A 283 12.17 22.25 -17.54
C GLY A 283 11.34 21.27 -16.72
N GLN A 284 10.10 21.03 -17.16
CA GLN A 284 9.15 20.19 -16.42
C GLN A 284 9.63 18.74 -16.29
N LEU A 285 10.35 18.24 -17.30
CA LEU A 285 10.93 16.91 -17.34
C LEU A 285 12.45 16.93 -17.21
N CYS A 286 13.03 18.09 -16.83
CA CYS A 286 14.47 18.33 -16.79
C CYS A 286 15.17 18.11 -18.13
N GLU A 287 14.46 18.35 -19.21
CA GLU A 287 14.91 18.13 -20.59
C GLU A 287 15.85 19.23 -21.09
N ASN A 288 15.81 20.42 -20.49
CA ASN A 288 16.61 21.56 -20.90
C ASN A 288 17.89 21.67 -20.08
N ARG A 289 18.95 22.18 -20.70
CA ARG A 289 20.27 22.33 -20.10
C ARG A 289 20.64 23.80 -20.07
N ILE A 290 21.17 24.28 -18.94
CA ILE A 290 21.67 25.66 -18.84
C ILE A 290 22.92 25.77 -19.72
N GLY A 291 22.86 26.63 -20.75
CA GLY A 291 24.01 26.91 -21.61
C GLY A 291 25.17 27.50 -20.81
N GLY A 292 26.39 27.06 -21.11
CA GLY A 292 27.63 27.58 -20.49
C GLY A 292 28.28 26.69 -19.42
N PHE A 293 27.56 25.70 -18.88
CA PHE A 293 28.20 24.56 -18.25
C PHE A 293 28.41 23.55 -19.36
N GLU A 294 29.57 23.33 -19.95
CA GLU A 294 29.82 22.07 -20.67
C GLU A 294 30.30 21.03 -19.65
N PRO A 295 29.99 19.73 -19.79
CA PRO A 295 30.78 18.75 -19.08
C PRO A 295 32.21 19.02 -19.54
N ILE A 296 33.16 19.17 -18.62
CA ILE A 296 34.57 19.15 -19.00
C ILE A 296 34.76 17.77 -19.63
N THR A 297 34.66 17.70 -20.95
CA THR A 297 35.24 16.61 -21.71
C THR A 297 36.69 16.67 -21.29
N THR A 298 37.15 15.59 -20.66
CA THR A 298 38.56 15.34 -20.40
C THR A 298 39.27 15.32 -21.75
N THR A 299 39.49 16.51 -22.29
CA THR A 299 40.45 16.77 -23.34
C THR A 299 41.78 16.54 -22.67
N THR A 300 42.47 15.57 -23.25
CA THR A 300 43.80 15.13 -22.89
C THR A 300 44.64 16.35 -22.52
N THR A 301 45.07 16.40 -21.25
CA THR A 301 45.93 17.46 -20.75
C THR A 301 47.21 17.48 -21.55
N THR A 302 47.30 18.37 -22.54
CA THR A 302 48.59 18.86 -22.99
C THR A 302 49.05 19.87 -21.94
N PRO A 303 50.23 19.68 -21.32
CA PRO A 303 50.70 20.59 -20.30
C PRO A 303 50.94 21.96 -20.93
N ILE A 304 50.16 22.97 -20.51
CA ILE A 304 50.40 24.36 -20.85
C ILE A 304 51.68 24.77 -20.11
N THR A 305 52.75 24.99 -20.85
CA THR A 305 53.99 25.54 -20.30
C THR A 305 53.86 27.06 -20.26
N ILE A 306 53.70 27.63 -19.06
CA ILE A 306 53.75 29.08 -18.86
C ILE A 306 55.19 29.46 -18.53
N THR A 307 55.88 30.08 -19.48
CA THR A 307 57.23 30.62 -19.28
C THR A 307 57.12 32.02 -18.70
N ILE A 308 57.44 32.20 -17.41
CA ILE A 308 57.56 33.52 -16.80
C ILE A 308 59.01 33.97 -16.94
N PRO A 309 59.31 35.07 -17.66
CA PRO A 309 60.68 35.58 -17.75
C PRO A 309 61.05 36.27 -16.43
N LEU A 310 62.01 35.70 -15.69
CA LEU A 310 62.69 36.37 -14.59
C LEU A 310 63.89 37.14 -15.15
N GLN A 311 63.86 38.46 -15.03
CA GLN A 311 64.98 39.33 -15.36
C GLN A 311 66.04 39.24 -14.23
N PRO A 312 67.31 38.92 -14.52
CA PRO A 312 68.32 38.70 -13.49
C PRO A 312 68.82 40.03 -12.92
N THR A 313 68.85 40.14 -11.59
CA THR A 313 69.72 41.11 -10.90
C THR A 313 71.04 40.43 -10.54
N PRO A 314 72.17 41.15 -10.58
CA PRO A 314 73.50 40.53 -10.59
C PRO A 314 73.93 40.16 -9.17
N GLY A 315 74.18 38.86 -8.93
CA GLY A 315 74.99 38.42 -7.78
C GLY A 315 74.46 37.26 -6.95
N SER A 316 74.14 36.10 -7.56
CA SER A 316 74.40 34.77 -6.98
C SER A 316 73.91 33.68 -7.94
N SER A 317 74.81 32.82 -8.38
CA SER A 317 74.54 31.73 -9.32
C SER A 317 74.00 30.48 -8.62
N ALA A 318 72.68 30.27 -8.70
CA ALA A 318 72.02 28.96 -8.66
C ALA A 318 70.57 29.10 -9.19
N ALA A 319 70.28 28.61 -10.39
CA ALA A 319 68.92 28.51 -10.90
C ALA A 319 68.26 27.25 -10.31
N LEU A 320 67.28 27.43 -9.42
CA LEU A 320 66.44 26.34 -8.91
C LEU A 320 65.20 26.23 -9.80
N ASN A 321 65.06 25.13 -10.55
CA ASN A 321 63.82 24.81 -11.27
C ASN A 321 62.76 24.38 -10.26
N VAL A 322 61.75 25.21 -10.01
CA VAL A 322 60.59 24.84 -9.19
C VAL A 322 59.60 24.07 -10.07
N PHE A 323 59.50 22.77 -9.86
CA PHE A 323 58.41 21.95 -10.39
C PHE A 323 57.21 22.02 -9.43
N VAL A 324 56.12 22.66 -9.85
CA VAL A 324 54.85 22.57 -9.11
C VAL A 324 54.02 21.46 -9.76
N VAL A 325 53.99 20.29 -9.13
CA VAL A 325 53.08 19.19 -9.49
C VAL A 325 51.82 19.32 -8.63
N PHE A 326 50.69 19.68 -9.24
CA PHE A 326 49.39 19.55 -8.58
C PHE A 326 48.93 18.09 -8.66
N PHE A 327 48.98 17.37 -7.54
CA PHE A 327 48.22 16.14 -7.37
C PHE A 327 46.77 16.50 -7.01
N ILE A 328 45.84 16.35 -7.96
CA ILE A 328 44.42 16.28 -7.62
C ILE A 328 44.11 14.82 -7.29
N VAL A 329 43.94 14.55 -6.00
CA VAL A 329 43.56 13.24 -5.47
C VAL A 329 42.10 12.96 -5.86
N LEU A 330 41.87 11.94 -6.69
CA LEU A 330 40.54 11.38 -6.92
C LEU A 330 40.08 10.56 -5.71
N GLY A 331 39.08 11.08 -4.99
CA GLY A 331 38.31 10.31 -4.03
C GLY A 331 37.30 9.40 -4.73
N LYS A 332 37.58 8.10 -4.76
CA LYS A 332 36.59 7.02 -4.90
C LYS A 332 35.81 6.96 -3.58
N LEU A 333 34.50 7.25 -3.58
CA LEU A 333 33.62 6.77 -2.52
C LEU A 333 32.72 5.68 -3.09
N LEU A 334 33.08 4.45 -2.77
CA LEU A 334 32.17 3.31 -2.73
C LEU A 334 31.39 3.41 -1.42
N LEU A 335 30.08 3.58 -1.52
CA LEU A 335 29.02 2.95 -0.72
C LEU A 335 27.69 3.22 -1.43
#